data_AF-A0AA93AMR2-F1
#
_entry.id   AF-A0AA93AMR2-F1
#
_cell.length_a   1.000
_cell.length_b   1.000
_cell.length_c   1.000
_cell.angle_alpha   90.00
_cell.angle_beta   90.00
_cell.angle_gamma   90.00
#
_symmetry.space_group_name_H-M   'P 1'
#
loop_
_entity.id
_entity.type
_entity.pdbx_description
1 polymer ?
#
loop_
_entity_poly.entity_id
_entity_poly.type
_entity_poly.pdbx_seq_one_letter_code
_entity_poly.pdbx_strand_id
1 'polypeptide(L)'
;MVRYIEVKSIREGVYLLWRMGHSEEARRFSFGTQKNLQLINDKINSIINADVHEGDGVTRITKHVLRYSAIYREHSVDESQLVWIKQDQYGCMYFWLRLIKEYVTFYSEDADDAYPQYYFRRKRHLWLIGEHLPSAIPDTPEQCYLATLSILDILLTQTNKHDSITSEIKNDYLNNKKMFRKDFSWMVDAGKENIEWIMEQFCSERRIFRNFRDVNIIPEMQVFAIPAIYYLWNEESAEKQLFLNTLRKRYANMKHRKKVATKAPVNIRISESSKKTLVKLEKRFNRNRADVIEFLIEKAWVELNQKN
;
A
#
# COMPACT_ATOMS: atom_id res chain seq x y z
N MET A 1 14.71 43.06 12.15
CA MET A 1 15.38 42.24 11.13
C MET A 1 14.67 40.90 11.10
N VAL A 2 13.89 40.60 10.05
CA VAL A 2 13.17 39.31 9.95
C VAL A 2 14.22 38.22 9.75
N ARG A 3 14.25 37.24 10.65
CA ARG A 3 15.22 36.14 10.59
C ARG A 3 14.72 35.16 9.53
N TYR A 4 15.37 35.12 8.38
CA TYR A 4 15.04 34.16 7.32
C TYR A 4 15.31 32.75 7.86
N ILE A 5 14.30 31.88 7.84
CA ILE A 5 14.43 30.49 8.26
C ILE A 5 14.83 29.68 7.05
N GLU A 6 15.92 28.94 7.18
CA GLU A 6 16.42 28.04 6.15
C GLU A 6 16.36 26.60 6.69
N VAL A 7 15.56 25.78 6.01
CA VAL A 7 15.49 24.34 6.26
C VAL A 7 16.60 23.60 5.52
N LYS A 8 17.11 22.54 6.13
CA LYS A 8 18.25 21.76 5.60
C LYS A 8 17.83 20.58 4.74
N SER A 9 16.56 20.19 4.79
CA SER A 9 16.01 19.07 4.03
C SER A 9 14.55 19.28 3.68
N ILE A 10 14.08 18.55 2.66
CA ILE A 10 12.66 18.51 2.28
C ILE A 10 11.80 18.04 3.46
N ARG A 11 12.23 17.01 4.20
CA ARG A 11 11.50 16.47 5.36
C ARG A 11 11.36 17.51 6.48
N GLU A 12 12.40 18.27 6.80
CA GLU A 12 12.32 19.36 7.78
C GLU A 12 11.29 20.41 7.32
N GLY A 13 11.36 20.82 6.05
CA GLY A 13 10.42 21.78 5.50
C GLY A 13 8.96 21.31 5.50
N VAL A 14 8.71 20.06 5.12
CA VAL A 14 7.40 19.40 5.16
C VAL A 14 6.87 19.34 6.58
N TYR A 15 7.71 18.95 7.54
CA TYR A 15 7.34 18.94 8.96
C TYR A 15 6.97 20.33 9.46
N LEU A 16 7.76 21.37 9.13
CA LEU A 16 7.47 22.74 9.56
C LEU A 16 6.17 23.28 8.95
N LEU A 17 5.95 23.09 7.65
CA LEU A 17 4.70 23.47 6.98
C LEU A 17 3.49 22.81 7.65
N TRP A 18 3.60 21.52 7.95
CA TRP A 18 2.58 20.77 8.68
C TRP A 18 2.34 21.32 10.09
N ARG A 19 3.39 21.58 10.87
CA ARG A 19 3.29 22.14 12.23
C ARG A 19 2.73 23.56 12.28
N MET A 20 2.91 24.33 11.21
CA MET A 20 2.33 25.67 11.05
C MET A 20 0.87 25.64 10.54
N GLY A 21 0.35 24.46 10.22
CA GLY A 21 -1.02 24.26 9.77
C GLY A 21 -1.25 24.41 8.26
N HIS A 22 -0.18 24.35 7.47
CA HIS A 22 -0.25 24.35 6.02
C HIS A 22 -0.12 22.92 5.46
N SER A 23 -1.01 22.02 5.87
CA SER A 23 -0.94 20.59 5.50
C SER A 23 -1.03 20.34 3.99
N GLU A 24 -1.76 21.15 3.23
CA GLU A 24 -1.82 21.01 1.77
C GLU A 24 -0.46 21.27 1.10
N GLU A 25 0.25 22.31 1.54
CA GLU A 25 1.58 22.63 1.04
C GLU A 25 2.60 21.58 1.53
N ALA A 26 2.47 21.10 2.77
CA ALA A 26 3.27 19.98 3.26
C ALA A 26 3.11 18.74 2.35
N ARG A 27 1.85 18.37 2.02
CA ARG A 27 1.57 17.24 1.11
C ARG A 27 2.16 17.48 -0.28
N ARG A 28 2.04 18.69 -0.83
CA ARG A 28 2.60 19.05 -2.14
C ARG A 28 4.11 18.83 -2.22
N PHE A 29 4.84 19.13 -1.14
CA PHE A 29 6.30 18.97 -1.09
C PHE A 29 6.78 17.62 -0.56
N SER A 30 5.89 16.78 -0.03
CA SER A 30 6.24 15.53 0.66
C SER A 30 7.06 14.51 -0.14
N PHE A 31 6.88 14.49 -1.46
CA PHE A 31 7.68 13.66 -2.39
C PHE A 31 8.59 14.50 -3.30
N GLY A 32 8.87 15.74 -2.89
CA GLY A 32 9.72 16.67 -3.61
C GLY A 32 11.19 16.25 -3.62
N THR A 33 11.93 16.79 -4.58
CA THR A 33 13.38 16.59 -4.71
C THR A 33 14.14 17.73 -4.04
N GLN A 34 15.48 17.63 -3.93
CA GLN A 34 16.31 18.71 -3.41
C GLN A 34 16.12 20.04 -4.17
N LYS A 35 15.72 20.00 -5.44
CA LYS A 35 15.39 21.19 -6.25
C LYS A 35 14.20 21.97 -5.69
N ASN A 36 13.34 21.32 -4.89
CA ASN A 36 12.19 21.94 -4.24
C ASN A 36 12.56 22.66 -2.93
N LEU A 37 13.79 22.51 -2.42
CA LEU A 37 14.19 23.07 -1.13
C LEU A 37 14.06 24.60 -1.09
N GLN A 38 14.48 25.26 -2.18
CA GLN A 38 14.33 26.72 -2.30
C GLN A 38 12.86 27.14 -2.25
N LEU A 39 11.98 26.45 -2.98
CA LEU A 39 10.54 26.74 -2.99
C LEU A 39 9.91 26.56 -1.60
N ILE A 40 10.36 25.55 -0.84
CA ILE A 40 9.90 25.35 0.53
C ILE A 40 10.38 26.47 1.44
N ASN A 41 11.65 26.86 1.35
CA ASN A 41 12.19 28.00 2.10
C ASN A 41 11.43 29.30 1.75
N ASP A 42 11.22 29.59 0.47
CA ASP A 42 10.47 30.76 0.01
C ASP A 42 9.04 30.76 0.58
N LYS A 43 8.38 29.59 0.57
CA LYS A 43 7.02 29.45 1.11
C LYS A 43 6.98 29.67 2.63
N ILE A 44 7.87 29.05 3.39
CA ILE A 44 7.94 29.20 4.85
C ILE A 44 8.18 30.68 5.21
N ASN A 45 9.12 31.34 4.53
CA ASN A 45 9.42 32.74 4.80
C ASN A 45 8.28 33.68 4.36
N SER A 46 7.56 33.35 3.27
CA SER A 46 6.34 34.07 2.88
C SER A 46 5.24 33.96 3.95
N ILE A 47 5.06 32.79 4.56
CA ILE A 47 4.08 32.59 5.65
C ILE A 47 4.47 33.44 6.86
N ILE A 48 5.74 33.40 7.26
CA ILE A 48 6.26 34.20 8.38
C ILE A 48 6.07 35.70 8.10
N ASN A 49 6.36 36.17 6.89
CA ASN A 49 6.21 37.57 6.51
C ASN A 49 4.75 38.04 6.52
N ALA A 50 3.81 37.19 6.10
CA ALA A 50 2.37 37.52 6.13
C ALA A 50 1.88 37.70 7.58
N ASP A 51 2.19 36.76 8.48
CA ASP A 51 1.84 36.82 9.91
C ASP A 51 2.47 38.04 10.61
N VAL A 52 3.67 38.44 10.18
CA VAL A 52 4.41 39.63 10.67
C VAL A 52 3.71 40.94 10.27
N HIS A 53 3.04 40.98 9.13
CA HIS A 53 2.35 42.17 8.66
C HIS A 53 0.95 42.33 9.24
N GLU A 54 0.33 41.25 9.70
CA GLU A 54 -1.04 41.24 10.26
C GLU A 54 -1.10 41.50 11.78
N GLY A 55 0.03 41.61 12.48
CA GLY A 55 0.06 42.07 13.89
C GLY A 55 1.47 42.35 14.44
N ASP A 56 1.57 42.95 15.64
CA ASP A 56 2.84 43.21 16.38
C ASP A 56 3.65 41.93 16.74
N GLY A 57 3.23 40.76 16.23
CA GLY A 57 3.63 39.42 16.62
C GLY A 57 4.85 38.84 15.90
N VAL A 58 5.74 39.66 15.33
CA VAL A 58 6.98 39.21 14.63
C VAL A 58 7.77 38.17 15.41
N THR A 59 7.73 38.32 16.73
CA THR A 59 8.48 37.50 17.67
C THR A 59 7.84 36.13 17.93
N ARG A 60 6.53 35.94 17.75
CA ARG A 60 5.82 34.71 18.17
C ARG A 60 5.90 33.59 17.14
N ILE A 61 5.49 33.84 15.89
CA ILE A 61 5.55 32.82 14.83
C ILE A 61 7.01 32.39 14.58
N THR A 62 7.92 33.35 14.46
CA THR A 62 9.35 33.07 14.24
C THR A 62 9.94 32.22 15.38
N LYS A 63 9.60 32.51 16.64
CA LYS A 63 10.01 31.68 17.79
C LYS A 63 9.42 30.26 17.72
N HIS A 64 8.15 30.12 17.31
CA HIS A 64 7.53 28.80 17.15
C HIS A 64 8.20 27.98 16.06
N VAL A 65 8.46 28.56 14.89
CA VAL A 65 9.11 27.85 13.78
C VAL A 65 10.53 27.43 14.15
N LEU A 66 11.31 28.32 14.79
CA LEU A 66 12.65 27.98 15.30
C LEU A 66 12.60 26.84 16.34
N ARG A 67 11.60 26.86 17.23
CA ARG A 67 11.39 25.78 18.20
C ARG A 67 11.04 24.46 17.52
N TYR A 68 10.14 24.46 16.53
CA TYR A 68 9.79 23.25 15.79
C TYR A 68 10.96 22.70 14.98
N SER A 69 11.77 23.58 14.37
CA SER A 69 12.99 23.17 13.65
C SER A 69 14.01 22.54 14.60
N ALA A 70 14.21 23.11 15.79
CA ALA A 70 15.09 22.52 16.81
C ALA A 70 14.58 21.14 17.26
N ILE A 71 13.28 21.01 17.57
CA ILE A 71 12.65 19.73 17.94
C ILE A 71 12.84 18.69 16.84
N TYR A 72 12.58 19.06 15.58
CA TYR A 72 12.75 18.17 14.43
C TYR A 72 14.19 17.67 14.35
N ARG A 73 15.18 18.57 14.38
CA ARG A 73 16.60 18.20 14.23
C ARG A 73 17.11 17.29 15.35
N GLU A 74 16.54 17.39 16.54
CA GLU A 74 16.90 16.56 17.69
C GLU A 74 16.23 15.18 17.64
N HIS A 75 15.03 15.07 17.07
CA HIS A 75 14.17 13.88 17.22
C HIS A 75 13.79 13.20 15.89
N SER A 76 14.11 13.78 14.74
CA SER A 76 13.81 13.21 13.42
C SER A 76 14.42 11.83 13.28
N VAL A 77 13.73 10.94 12.58
CA VAL A 77 14.24 9.57 12.38
C VAL A 77 15.51 9.59 11.55
N ASP A 78 16.54 8.92 12.06
CA ASP A 78 17.76 8.63 11.32
C ASP A 78 17.46 7.61 10.22
N GLU A 79 17.68 8.00 8.97
CA GLU A 79 17.45 7.14 7.81
C GLU A 79 18.29 5.86 7.84
N SER A 80 19.44 5.88 8.52
CA SER A 80 20.32 4.72 8.67
C SER A 80 19.59 3.51 9.30
N GLN A 81 18.62 3.77 10.18
CA GLN A 81 17.80 2.75 10.82
C GLN A 81 16.84 2.04 9.85
N LEU A 82 16.54 2.67 8.70
CA LEU A 82 15.55 2.23 7.72
C LEU A 82 16.16 1.97 6.33
N VAL A 83 17.49 2.06 6.17
CA VAL A 83 18.17 1.74 4.90
C VAL A 83 17.78 0.35 4.37
N TRP A 84 17.51 -0.59 5.27
CA TRP A 84 17.17 -1.98 4.92
C TRP A 84 15.82 -2.14 4.18
N ILE A 85 14.88 -1.19 4.31
CA ILE A 85 13.62 -1.22 3.52
C ILE A 85 13.71 -0.42 2.23
N LYS A 86 14.66 0.51 2.09
CA LYS A 86 14.71 1.47 0.97
C LYS A 86 14.70 0.82 -0.42
N GLN A 87 15.26 -0.38 -0.53
CA GLN A 87 15.30 -1.17 -1.78
C GLN A 87 14.31 -2.34 -1.82
N ASP A 88 13.51 -2.51 -0.76
CA ASP A 88 12.55 -3.60 -0.63
C ASP A 88 11.14 -3.06 -0.82
N GLN A 89 10.61 -3.17 -2.04
CA GLN A 89 9.30 -2.60 -2.40
C GLN A 89 8.17 -3.13 -1.51
N TYR A 90 8.21 -4.41 -1.15
CA TYR A 90 7.26 -5.00 -0.19
C TYR A 90 7.49 -4.47 1.22
N GLY A 91 8.76 -4.30 1.61
CA GLY A 91 9.13 -3.69 2.88
C GLY A 91 8.59 -2.27 3.03
N CYS A 92 8.81 -1.40 2.04
CA CYS A 92 8.29 -0.04 2.04
C CYS A 92 6.77 0.01 2.21
N MET A 93 6.05 -0.79 1.41
CA MET A 93 4.58 -0.83 1.46
C MET A 93 4.07 -1.36 2.80
N TYR A 94 4.66 -2.46 3.28
CA TYR A 94 4.28 -3.06 4.55
C TYR A 94 4.50 -2.12 5.73
N PHE A 95 5.67 -1.47 5.77
CA PHE A 95 6.02 -0.57 6.86
C PHE A 95 5.07 0.62 6.92
N TRP A 96 4.81 1.24 5.76
CA TRP A 96 3.87 2.34 5.67
C TRP A 96 2.46 1.93 6.11
N LEU A 97 1.92 0.82 5.60
CA LEU A 97 0.60 0.31 6.02
C LEU A 97 0.57 -0.05 7.51
N ARG A 98 1.65 -0.60 8.09
CA ARG A 98 1.73 -0.90 9.53
C ARG A 98 1.58 0.38 10.36
N LEU A 99 2.27 1.46 9.96
CA LEU A 99 2.15 2.76 10.62
C LEU A 99 0.76 3.35 10.49
N ILE A 100 0.14 3.29 9.29
CA ILE A 100 -1.25 3.71 9.10
C ILE A 100 -2.18 2.97 10.04
N LYS A 101 -2.09 1.63 10.08
CA LYS A 101 -2.95 0.78 10.92
C LYS A 101 -2.86 1.14 12.41
N GLU A 102 -1.67 1.45 12.91
CA GLU A 102 -1.44 1.61 14.36
C GLU A 102 -1.53 3.05 14.85
N TYR A 103 -1.20 4.02 14.01
CA TYR A 103 -1.00 5.40 14.44
C TYR A 103 -1.87 6.40 13.70
N VAL A 104 -2.69 5.97 12.73
CA VAL A 104 -3.53 6.88 11.94
C VAL A 104 -5.00 6.50 12.09
N THR A 105 -5.85 7.49 12.29
CA THR A 105 -7.31 7.35 12.20
C THR A 105 -7.87 8.28 11.14
N PHE A 106 -8.89 7.82 10.43
CA PHE A 106 -9.61 8.60 9.41
C PHE A 106 -11.04 8.95 9.87
N TYR A 107 -11.50 8.41 10.99
CA TYR A 107 -12.80 8.73 11.59
C TYR A 107 -12.60 9.32 12.99
N SER A 108 -13.40 10.32 13.30
CA SER A 108 -13.62 10.76 14.66
C SER A 108 -15.13 10.89 14.90
N GLU A 109 -15.80 9.76 15.16
CA GLU A 109 -17.19 9.77 15.66
C GLU A 109 -17.30 10.50 17.02
N ASP A 110 -16.17 10.69 17.71
CA ASP A 110 -16.03 11.42 18.98
C ASP A 110 -15.25 12.74 18.85
N ALA A 111 -15.16 13.35 17.65
CA ALA A 111 -14.53 14.68 17.51
C ALA A 111 -15.48 15.74 18.08
N ASP A 112 -15.50 15.86 19.41
CA ASP A 112 -15.75 17.16 20.01
C ASP A 112 -14.78 18.17 19.37
N ASP A 113 -15.27 19.37 19.06
CA ASP A 113 -14.54 20.54 18.50
C ASP A 113 -13.27 20.95 19.28
N ALA A 114 -12.89 20.19 20.31
CA ALA A 114 -11.80 20.46 21.24
C ALA A 114 -10.48 19.73 20.94
N TYR A 115 -10.41 18.84 19.94
CA TYR A 115 -9.17 18.10 19.64
C TYR A 115 -8.23 18.84 18.68
N PRO A 116 -6.89 18.75 18.84
CA PRO A 116 -5.93 19.48 18.01
C PRO A 116 -6.07 19.09 16.53
N GLN A 117 -5.92 20.08 15.63
CA GLN A 117 -6.05 19.98 14.17
C GLN A 117 -5.28 18.84 13.47
N TYR A 118 -4.41 18.08 14.14
CA TYR A 118 -3.49 17.14 13.48
C TYR A 118 -3.34 15.77 14.17
N TYR A 119 -3.56 15.69 15.49
CA TYR A 119 -3.39 14.47 16.27
C TYR A 119 -4.06 14.58 17.64
N PHE A 120 -4.34 13.45 18.28
CA PHE A 120 -4.80 13.39 19.66
C PHE A 120 -4.11 12.25 20.43
N ARG A 121 -4.20 12.31 21.77
CA ARG A 121 -3.67 11.27 22.65
C ARG A 121 -4.80 10.63 23.44
N ARG A 122 -4.89 9.30 23.39
CA ARG A 122 -5.86 8.52 24.18
C ARG A 122 -5.14 7.35 24.85
N LYS A 123 -5.29 7.19 26.17
CA LYS A 123 -4.65 6.12 26.96
C LYS A 123 -3.13 6.01 26.71
N ARG A 124 -2.43 7.15 26.60
CA ARG A 124 -0.98 7.26 26.26
C ARG A 124 -0.60 6.81 24.84
N HIS A 125 -1.57 6.50 23.99
CA HIS A 125 -1.36 6.26 22.57
C HIS A 125 -1.55 7.54 21.76
N LEU A 126 -0.70 7.77 20.77
CA LEU A 126 -0.76 8.91 19.87
C LEU A 126 -1.43 8.50 18.56
N TRP A 127 -2.46 9.24 18.16
CA TRP A 127 -3.18 9.04 16.90
C TRP A 127 -3.06 10.28 16.03
N LEU A 128 -2.59 10.09 14.80
CA LEU A 128 -2.58 11.10 13.75
C LEU A 128 -3.91 11.08 13.00
N ILE A 129 -4.38 12.25 12.58
CA ILE A 129 -5.58 12.35 11.75
C ILE A 129 -5.16 12.21 10.30
N GLY A 130 -5.67 11.18 9.62
CA GLY A 130 -5.27 10.79 8.26
C GLY A 130 -5.41 11.90 7.23
N GLU A 131 -6.52 12.64 7.31
CA GLU A 131 -6.82 13.81 6.45
C GLU A 131 -5.76 14.90 6.59
N HIS A 132 -5.09 14.98 7.74
CA HIS A 132 -4.10 16.01 8.02
C HIS A 132 -2.67 15.49 7.98
N LEU A 133 -2.39 14.28 7.47
CA LEU A 133 -1.03 13.80 7.33
C LEU A 133 -0.17 14.73 6.45
N PRO A 134 1.13 14.87 6.76
CA PRO A 134 2.04 15.76 6.05
C PRO A 134 2.40 15.24 4.65
N SER A 135 2.19 13.95 4.39
CA SER A 135 2.46 13.31 3.10
C SER A 135 1.18 12.96 2.39
N ALA A 136 1.19 13.06 1.06
CA ALA A 136 0.12 12.48 0.25
C ALA A 136 0.10 10.94 0.37
N ILE A 137 -0.98 10.32 -0.10
CA ILE A 137 -1.01 8.86 -0.24
C ILE A 137 0.07 8.47 -1.27
N PRO A 138 0.98 7.54 -0.94
CA PRO A 138 2.02 7.11 -1.87
C PRO A 138 1.50 6.31 -3.05
N ASP A 139 2.03 6.61 -4.23
CA ASP A 139 1.77 5.92 -5.49
C ASP A 139 2.94 5.02 -5.94
N THR A 140 4.08 5.08 -5.25
CA THR A 140 5.24 4.21 -5.50
C THR A 140 5.85 3.67 -4.21
N PRO A 141 6.61 2.56 -4.25
CA PRO A 141 7.31 2.06 -3.07
C PRO A 141 8.31 3.06 -2.48
N GLU A 142 8.96 3.87 -3.32
CA GLU A 142 9.87 4.93 -2.87
C GLU A 142 9.09 6.03 -2.13
N GLN A 143 7.89 6.37 -2.60
CA GLN A 143 7.02 7.29 -1.87
C GLN A 143 6.52 6.69 -0.55
N CYS A 144 6.26 5.37 -0.48
CA CYS A 144 5.94 4.69 0.78
C CYS A 144 7.09 4.81 1.79
N TYR A 145 8.34 4.74 1.33
CA TYR A 145 9.51 4.98 2.18
C TYR A 145 9.53 6.43 2.71
N LEU A 146 9.33 7.43 1.85
CA LEU A 146 9.30 8.84 2.27
C LEU A 146 8.13 9.17 3.21
N ALA A 147 6.94 8.60 2.97
CA ALA A 147 5.78 8.74 3.84
C ALA A 147 6.00 8.06 5.19
N THR A 148 6.63 6.89 5.21
CA THR A 148 7.09 6.22 6.43
C THR A 148 7.98 7.14 7.27
N LEU A 149 8.99 7.75 6.65
CA LEU A 149 9.89 8.69 7.34
C LEU A 149 9.14 9.91 7.90
N SER A 150 8.19 10.45 7.12
CA SER A 150 7.40 11.62 7.52
C SER A 150 6.50 11.33 8.73
N ILE A 151 5.85 10.15 8.76
CA ILE A 151 5.06 9.71 9.91
C ILE A 151 5.96 9.50 11.13
N LEU A 152 7.10 8.82 10.95
CA LEU A 152 8.03 8.59 12.05
C LEU A 152 8.58 9.91 12.61
N ASP A 153 8.94 10.88 11.79
CA ASP A 153 9.36 12.22 12.24
C ASP A 153 8.33 12.86 13.18
N ILE A 154 7.04 12.68 12.90
CA ILE A 154 5.97 13.15 13.79
C ILE A 154 5.91 12.32 15.06
N LEU A 155 5.86 10.98 14.96
CA LEU A 155 5.72 10.11 16.13
C LEU A 155 6.90 10.26 17.11
N LEU A 156 8.11 10.38 16.56
CA LEU A 156 9.35 10.48 17.30
C LEU A 156 9.52 11.85 17.98
N THR A 157 9.10 12.95 17.33
CA THR A 157 9.06 14.27 18.01
C THR A 157 8.01 14.34 19.13
N GLN A 158 7.15 13.33 19.26
CA GLN A 158 6.06 13.29 20.23
C GLN A 158 6.22 12.19 21.30
N THR A 159 7.13 11.23 21.11
CA THR A 159 7.27 10.05 21.98
C THR A 159 8.73 9.75 22.30
N ASN A 160 9.03 9.36 23.54
CA ASN A 160 10.38 8.94 23.94
C ASN A 160 10.71 7.50 23.46
N LYS A 161 10.04 6.99 22.43
CA LYS A 161 10.06 5.58 21.99
C LYS A 161 10.71 5.39 20.62
N HIS A 162 11.86 6.05 20.40
CA HIS A 162 12.52 6.11 19.10
C HIS A 162 12.84 4.74 18.50
N ASP A 163 13.50 3.88 19.27
CA ASP A 163 14.02 2.62 18.73
C ASP A 163 13.01 1.46 18.79
N SER A 164 11.95 1.58 19.60
CA SER A 164 11.00 0.47 19.78
C SER A 164 10.08 0.29 18.57
N ILE A 165 9.57 1.39 17.99
CA ILE A 165 8.61 1.34 16.87
C ILE A 165 9.29 0.72 15.64
N THR A 166 10.47 1.22 15.28
CA THR A 166 11.18 0.77 14.07
C THR A 166 11.62 -0.69 14.19
N SER A 167 12.12 -1.08 15.35
CA SER A 167 12.55 -2.47 15.62
C SER A 167 11.38 -3.46 15.65
N GLU A 168 10.25 -3.07 16.25
CA GLU A 168 9.05 -3.91 16.29
C GLU A 168 8.53 -4.21 14.88
N ILE A 169 8.32 -3.17 14.08
CA ILE A 169 7.81 -3.31 12.71
C ILE A 169 8.80 -4.08 11.83
N LYS A 170 10.11 -3.85 12.00
CA LYS A 170 11.16 -4.61 11.32
C LYS A 170 11.06 -6.11 11.62
N ASN A 171 10.98 -6.47 12.89
CA ASN A 171 10.92 -7.87 13.30
C ASN A 171 9.65 -8.55 12.78
N ASP A 172 8.50 -7.87 12.89
CA ASP A 172 7.22 -8.35 12.35
C ASP A 172 7.31 -8.57 10.83
N TYR A 173 7.82 -7.59 10.08
CA TYR A 173 8.02 -7.73 8.64
C TYR A 173 8.95 -8.89 8.28
N LEU A 174 10.11 -9.02 8.92
CA LEU A 174 11.08 -10.07 8.61
C LEU A 174 10.52 -11.48 8.88
N ASN A 175 9.70 -11.62 9.93
CA ASN A 175 8.98 -12.86 10.22
C ASN A 175 7.98 -13.20 9.12
N ASN A 176 7.22 -12.20 8.66
CA ASN A 176 6.18 -12.42 7.66
C ASN A 176 6.71 -12.50 6.22
N LYS A 177 7.85 -11.87 5.90
CA LYS A 177 8.44 -11.78 4.55
C LYS A 177 8.62 -13.13 3.86
N LYS A 178 9.04 -14.15 4.61
CA LYS A 178 9.20 -15.52 4.08
C LYS A 178 7.85 -16.10 3.65
N MET A 179 6.81 -15.83 4.44
CA MET A 179 5.47 -16.33 4.16
C MET A 179 4.80 -15.55 3.02
N PHE A 180 5.07 -14.25 2.86
CA PHE A 180 4.55 -13.45 1.74
C PHE A 180 4.80 -14.14 0.39
N ARG A 181 6.07 -14.51 0.15
CA ARG A 181 6.49 -15.13 -1.11
C ARG A 181 5.85 -16.48 -1.32
N LYS A 182 5.70 -17.27 -0.26
CA LYS A 182 5.08 -18.59 -0.33
C LYS A 182 3.58 -18.47 -0.59
N ASP A 183 2.90 -17.65 0.21
CA ASP A 183 1.44 -17.56 0.23
C ASP A 183 0.87 -16.80 -0.97
N PHE A 184 1.65 -15.92 -1.58
CA PHE A 184 1.25 -15.14 -2.75
C PHE A 184 2.06 -15.48 -4.02
N SER A 185 2.79 -16.60 -4.01
CA SER A 185 3.52 -17.12 -5.19
C SER A 185 2.65 -17.24 -6.46
N TRP A 186 1.37 -17.55 -6.29
CA TRP A 186 0.40 -17.69 -7.38
C TRP A 186 0.00 -16.36 -8.05
N MET A 187 0.41 -15.23 -7.48
CA MET A 187 0.18 -13.89 -8.03
C MET A 187 1.37 -13.34 -8.85
N VAL A 188 2.54 -13.96 -8.78
CA VAL A 188 3.79 -13.39 -9.35
C VAL A 188 3.66 -13.08 -10.84
N ASP A 189 2.98 -13.96 -11.59
CA ASP A 189 2.77 -13.81 -13.04
C ASP A 189 1.36 -13.30 -13.40
N ALA A 190 0.63 -12.73 -12.42
CA ALA A 190 -0.70 -12.20 -12.67
C ALA A 190 -0.61 -10.83 -13.35
N GLY A 191 -1.29 -10.67 -14.49
CA GLY A 191 -1.44 -9.37 -15.15
C GLY A 191 -2.27 -8.38 -14.31
N LYS A 192 -2.18 -7.08 -14.64
CA LYS A 192 -2.81 -5.97 -13.91
C LYS A 192 -4.29 -6.21 -13.59
N GLU A 193 -5.11 -6.57 -14.58
CA GLU A 193 -6.55 -6.85 -14.37
C GLU A 193 -6.82 -7.95 -13.32
N ASN A 194 -5.93 -8.94 -13.26
CA ASN A 194 -6.07 -10.04 -12.31
C ASN A 194 -5.67 -9.62 -10.90
N ILE A 195 -4.68 -8.73 -10.77
CA ILE A 195 -4.31 -8.11 -9.50
C ILE A 195 -5.44 -7.22 -8.99
N GLU A 196 -6.02 -6.39 -9.86
CA GLU A 196 -7.18 -5.55 -9.54
C GLU A 196 -8.36 -6.40 -9.06
N TRP A 197 -8.68 -7.47 -9.77
CA TRP A 197 -9.72 -8.41 -9.34
C TRP A 197 -9.44 -9.02 -7.95
N ILE A 198 -8.18 -9.33 -7.64
CA ILE A 198 -7.80 -9.83 -6.30
C ILE A 198 -8.02 -8.74 -5.25
N MET A 199 -7.60 -7.50 -5.54
CA MET A 199 -7.82 -6.37 -4.65
C MET A 199 -9.31 -6.14 -4.39
N GLU A 200 -10.17 -6.28 -5.40
CA GLU A 200 -11.63 -6.23 -5.22
C GLU A 200 -12.15 -7.29 -4.24
N GLN A 201 -11.61 -8.52 -4.30
CA GLN A 201 -11.99 -9.56 -3.33
C GLN A 201 -11.58 -9.17 -1.90
N PHE A 202 -10.41 -8.56 -1.76
CA PHE A 202 -9.93 -8.00 -0.50
C PHE A 202 -10.86 -6.88 -0.01
N CYS A 203 -11.21 -5.92 -0.87
CA CYS A 203 -12.13 -4.82 -0.54
C CYS A 203 -13.55 -5.28 -0.21
N SER A 204 -13.99 -6.41 -0.78
CA SER A 204 -15.31 -6.99 -0.49
C SER A 204 -15.43 -7.57 0.93
N GLU A 205 -14.30 -7.89 1.57
CA GLU A 205 -14.25 -8.36 2.95
C GLU A 205 -14.10 -7.17 3.91
N ARG A 206 -15.22 -6.71 4.46
CA ARG A 206 -15.30 -5.50 5.29
C ARG A 206 -14.34 -5.53 6.48
N ARG A 207 -14.01 -6.71 7.02
CA ARG A 207 -13.11 -6.85 8.18
C ARG A 207 -11.65 -6.50 7.85
N ILE A 208 -11.22 -6.75 6.61
CA ILE A 208 -9.83 -6.55 6.21
C ILE A 208 -9.49 -5.05 6.16
N PHE A 209 -10.37 -4.23 5.59
CA PHE A 209 -10.12 -2.80 5.36
C PHE A 209 -10.55 -1.88 6.50
N ARG A 210 -11.03 -2.41 7.63
CA ARG A 210 -11.47 -1.57 8.75
C ARG A 210 -10.42 -0.53 9.17
N ASN A 211 -9.13 -0.90 9.10
CA ASN A 211 -8.01 -0.01 9.48
C ASN A 211 -7.37 0.73 8.29
N PHE A 212 -7.87 0.53 7.07
CA PHE A 212 -7.30 1.06 5.83
C PHE A 212 -8.35 1.75 4.95
N ARG A 213 -9.56 2.00 5.49
CA ARG A 213 -10.77 2.28 4.72
C ARG A 213 -10.64 3.45 3.75
N ASP A 214 -9.86 4.46 4.13
CA ASP A 214 -9.68 5.69 3.34
C ASP A 214 -8.29 5.76 2.67
N VAL A 215 -7.55 4.64 2.68
CA VAL A 215 -6.30 4.49 1.95
C VAL A 215 -6.61 4.00 0.54
N ASN A 216 -6.67 4.94 -0.41
CA ASN A 216 -6.88 4.60 -1.82
C ASN A 216 -5.58 4.08 -2.46
N ILE A 217 -5.44 2.76 -2.57
CA ILE A 217 -4.25 2.12 -3.17
C ILE A 217 -4.44 2.00 -4.67
N ILE A 218 -3.61 2.74 -5.43
CA ILE A 218 -3.64 2.72 -6.89
C ILE A 218 -3.27 1.33 -7.46
N PRO A 219 -3.76 0.96 -8.65
CA PRO A 219 -3.57 -0.38 -9.23
C PRO A 219 -2.12 -0.88 -9.26
N GLU A 220 -1.17 -0.01 -9.58
CA GLU A 220 0.25 -0.31 -9.70
C GLU A 220 0.86 -0.76 -8.35
N MET A 221 0.27 -0.31 -7.24
CA MET A 221 0.73 -0.61 -5.89
C MET A 221 0.06 -1.84 -5.26
N GLN A 222 -1.05 -2.31 -5.84
CA GLN A 222 -1.86 -3.39 -5.26
C GLN A 222 -1.10 -4.71 -5.13
N VAL A 223 -0.19 -5.02 -6.06
CA VAL A 223 0.65 -6.24 -6.00
C VAL A 223 1.53 -6.29 -4.74
N PHE A 224 1.96 -5.13 -4.24
CA PHE A 224 2.71 -5.00 -3.00
C PHE A 224 1.80 -4.90 -1.78
N ALA A 225 0.65 -4.24 -1.94
CA ALA A 225 -0.32 -4.02 -0.88
C ALA A 225 -1.00 -5.30 -0.41
N ILE A 226 -1.45 -6.14 -1.34
CA ILE A 226 -2.28 -7.32 -1.04
C ILE A 226 -1.61 -8.24 0.00
N PRO A 227 -0.34 -8.66 -0.16
CA PRO A 227 0.34 -9.43 0.88
C PRO A 227 0.43 -8.67 2.20
N ALA A 228 0.79 -7.38 2.16
CA ALA A 228 0.91 -6.59 3.38
C ALA A 228 -0.41 -6.52 4.16
N ILE A 229 -1.51 -6.17 3.48
CA ILE A 229 -2.85 -6.08 4.06
C ILE A 229 -3.26 -7.42 4.70
N TYR A 230 -3.00 -8.54 4.03
CA TYR A 230 -3.32 -9.88 4.57
C TYR A 230 -2.63 -10.18 5.90
N TYR A 231 -1.32 -9.89 6.02
CA TYR A 231 -0.62 -10.14 7.28
C TYR A 231 -0.93 -9.10 8.34
N LEU A 232 -1.24 -7.87 7.94
CA LEU A 232 -1.66 -6.81 8.86
C LEU A 232 -3.11 -6.94 9.34
N TRP A 233 -3.96 -7.72 8.65
CA TRP A 233 -5.33 -7.99 9.07
C TRP A 233 -5.34 -8.62 10.48
N ASN A 234 -6.12 -8.06 11.41
CA ASN A 234 -6.17 -8.51 12.79
C ASN A 234 -7.19 -9.63 12.98
N GLU A 235 -6.86 -10.82 12.47
CA GLU A 235 -7.71 -12.00 12.50
C GLU A 235 -6.89 -13.25 12.83
N GLU A 236 -7.56 -14.29 13.31
CA GLU A 236 -6.93 -15.57 13.64
C GLU A 236 -6.31 -16.24 12.40
N SER A 237 -5.21 -16.96 12.63
CA SER A 237 -4.47 -17.65 11.56
C SER A 237 -5.36 -18.60 10.74
N ALA A 238 -6.29 -19.30 11.39
CA ALA A 238 -7.22 -20.21 10.73
C ALA A 238 -8.15 -19.48 9.75
N GLU A 239 -8.72 -18.33 10.17
CA GLU A 239 -9.60 -17.52 9.31
C GLU A 239 -8.84 -16.93 8.13
N LYS A 240 -7.63 -16.40 8.37
CA LYS A 240 -6.74 -15.92 7.31
C LYS A 240 -6.47 -17.00 6.26
N GLN A 241 -6.09 -18.20 6.71
CA GLN A 241 -5.82 -19.32 5.81
C GLN A 241 -7.08 -19.77 5.04
N LEU A 242 -8.24 -19.79 5.69
CA LEU A 242 -9.51 -20.11 5.03
C LEU A 242 -9.84 -19.08 3.94
N PHE A 243 -9.68 -17.78 4.23
CA PHE A 243 -9.86 -16.70 3.27
C PHE A 243 -8.91 -16.88 2.08
N LEU A 244 -7.61 -17.06 2.34
CA LEU A 244 -6.60 -17.19 1.28
C LEU A 244 -6.84 -18.42 0.39
N ASN A 245 -7.19 -19.56 0.98
CA ASN A 245 -7.51 -20.77 0.22
C ASN A 245 -8.77 -20.60 -0.65
N THR A 246 -9.79 -19.93 -0.10
CA THR A 246 -11.02 -19.61 -0.83
C THR A 246 -10.73 -18.67 -1.99
N LEU A 247 -9.93 -17.63 -1.76
CA LEU A 247 -9.51 -16.67 -2.76
C LEU A 247 -8.73 -17.35 -3.90
N ARG A 248 -7.75 -18.21 -3.59
CA ARG A 248 -7.00 -18.98 -4.59
C ARG A 248 -7.93 -19.84 -5.47
N LYS A 249 -8.90 -20.52 -4.85
CA LYS A 249 -9.88 -21.33 -5.59
C LYS A 249 -10.75 -20.47 -6.50
N ARG A 250 -11.24 -19.32 -6.03
CA ARG A 250 -12.01 -18.38 -6.85
C ARG A 250 -11.18 -17.81 -7.99
N TYR A 251 -9.92 -17.46 -7.74
CA TYR A 251 -8.99 -16.98 -8.75
C TYR A 251 -8.74 -18.02 -9.85
N ALA A 252 -8.47 -19.28 -9.48
CA ALA A 252 -8.31 -20.37 -10.44
C ALA A 252 -9.57 -20.55 -11.30
N ASN A 253 -10.75 -20.49 -10.68
CA ASN A 253 -12.03 -20.57 -11.39
C ASN A 253 -12.26 -19.38 -12.32
N MET A 254 -11.92 -18.16 -11.90
CA MET A 254 -12.01 -16.95 -12.72
C MET A 254 -11.08 -17.05 -13.94
N LYS A 255 -9.82 -17.45 -13.76
CA LYS A 255 -8.88 -17.70 -14.86
C LYS A 255 -9.38 -18.78 -15.81
N HIS A 256 -9.91 -19.88 -15.26
CA HIS A 256 -10.47 -20.95 -16.08
C HIS A 256 -11.64 -20.43 -16.91
N ARG A 257 -12.59 -19.71 -16.31
CA ARG A 257 -13.75 -19.12 -17.00
C ARG A 257 -13.32 -18.15 -18.10
N LYS A 258 -12.34 -17.26 -17.84
CA LYS A 258 -11.77 -16.38 -18.89
C LYS A 258 -11.18 -17.21 -20.04
N LYS A 259 -10.44 -18.29 -19.75
CA LYS A 259 -9.83 -19.17 -20.76
C LYS A 259 -10.86 -19.93 -21.60
N VAL A 260 -11.98 -20.36 -21.01
CA VAL A 260 -13.02 -21.13 -21.72
C VAL A 260 -14.20 -20.27 -22.18
N ALA A 261 -14.10 -18.94 -22.14
CA ALA A 261 -15.21 -18.04 -22.45
C ALA A 261 -15.77 -18.22 -23.88
N THR A 262 -14.92 -18.64 -24.82
CA THR A 262 -15.28 -18.94 -26.22
C THR A 262 -15.65 -20.40 -26.46
N LYS A 263 -15.54 -21.26 -25.44
CA LYS A 263 -15.78 -22.70 -25.56
C LYS A 263 -17.15 -23.06 -24.98
N ALA A 264 -17.93 -23.83 -25.73
CA ALA A 264 -19.18 -24.40 -25.24
C ALA A 264 -18.93 -25.76 -24.57
N PRO A 265 -19.50 -26.03 -23.38
CA PRO A 265 -19.42 -27.36 -22.78
C PRO A 265 -20.23 -28.36 -23.60
N VAL A 266 -19.61 -29.47 -24.00
CA VAL A 266 -20.26 -30.57 -24.72
C VAL A 266 -20.39 -31.78 -23.79
N ASN A 267 -21.61 -32.08 -23.35
CA ASN A 267 -21.91 -33.25 -22.52
C ASN A 267 -22.30 -34.43 -23.40
N ILE A 268 -21.40 -35.41 -23.54
CA ILE A 268 -21.61 -36.62 -24.35
C ILE A 268 -21.47 -37.89 -23.51
N ARG A 269 -22.32 -38.87 -23.81
CA ARG A 269 -22.18 -40.24 -23.31
C ARG A 269 -21.49 -41.07 -24.38
N ILE A 270 -20.41 -41.76 -24.01
CA ILE A 270 -19.66 -42.66 -24.89
C ILE A 270 -19.49 -44.01 -24.21
N SER A 271 -19.28 -45.07 -25.00
CA SER A 271 -18.99 -46.39 -24.45
C SER A 271 -17.66 -46.40 -23.68
N GLU A 272 -17.53 -47.32 -22.74
CA GLU A 272 -16.31 -47.50 -21.94
C GLU A 272 -15.09 -47.84 -22.82
N SER A 273 -15.28 -48.62 -23.89
CA SER A 273 -14.23 -48.92 -24.87
C SER A 273 -13.74 -47.66 -25.58
N SER A 274 -14.65 -46.80 -26.05
CA SER A 274 -14.29 -45.53 -26.68
C SER A 274 -13.61 -44.57 -25.72
N LYS A 275 -14.05 -44.52 -24.46
CA LYS A 275 -13.39 -43.73 -23.41
C LYS A 275 -11.95 -44.18 -23.18
N LYS A 276 -11.69 -45.49 -23.11
CA LYS A 276 -10.33 -46.04 -22.99
C LYS A 276 -9.46 -45.69 -24.19
N THR A 277 -10.03 -45.72 -25.41
CA THR A 277 -9.32 -45.30 -26.63
C THR A 277 -8.99 -43.80 -26.58
N LEU A 278 -9.92 -42.95 -26.16
CA LEU A 278 -9.69 -41.51 -26.03
C LEU A 278 -8.54 -41.19 -25.06
N VAL A 279 -8.46 -41.88 -23.91
CA VAL A 279 -7.34 -41.73 -22.97
C VAL A 279 -5.99 -42.16 -23.58
N LYS A 280 -5.98 -43.18 -24.44
CA LYS A 280 -4.75 -43.55 -25.18
C LYS A 280 -4.35 -42.47 -26.18
N LEU A 281 -5.30 -41.84 -26.85
CA LEU A 281 -5.05 -40.75 -27.80
C LEU A 281 -4.54 -39.47 -27.09
N GLU A 282 -5.07 -39.14 -25.90
CA GLU A 282 -4.54 -38.05 -25.05
C GLU A 282 -3.03 -38.21 -24.82
N LYS A 283 -2.60 -39.42 -24.42
CA LYS A 283 -1.18 -39.73 -24.21
C LYS A 283 -0.38 -39.68 -25.51
N ARG A 284 -0.92 -40.23 -26.60
CA ARG A 284 -0.23 -40.30 -27.89
C ARG A 284 0.01 -38.92 -28.49
N PHE A 285 -0.96 -38.01 -28.37
CA PHE A 285 -0.87 -36.66 -28.91
C PHE A 285 -0.30 -35.64 -27.92
N ASN A 286 -0.06 -36.02 -26.67
CA ASN A 286 0.32 -35.13 -25.57
C ASN A 286 -0.60 -33.90 -25.47
N ARG A 287 -1.91 -34.16 -25.53
CA ARG A 287 -2.98 -33.15 -25.55
C ARG A 287 -4.07 -33.50 -24.56
N ASN A 288 -4.80 -32.49 -24.09
CA ASN A 288 -5.96 -32.72 -23.24
C ASN A 288 -7.12 -33.32 -24.05
N ARG A 289 -8.11 -33.89 -23.35
CA ARG A 289 -9.26 -34.57 -23.98
C ARG A 289 -10.01 -33.71 -25.00
N ALA A 290 -10.25 -32.44 -24.68
CA ALA A 290 -11.00 -31.53 -25.55
C ALA A 290 -10.21 -31.24 -26.83
N ASP A 291 -8.91 -30.97 -26.71
CA ASP A 291 -8.04 -30.71 -27.86
C ASP A 291 -7.92 -31.94 -28.79
N VAL A 292 -7.94 -33.15 -28.23
CA VAL A 292 -7.97 -34.40 -29.03
C VAL A 292 -9.30 -34.52 -29.78
N ILE A 293 -10.43 -34.22 -29.14
CA ILE A 293 -11.74 -34.26 -29.79
C ILE A 293 -11.82 -33.21 -30.90
N GLU A 294 -11.42 -31.96 -30.64
CA GLU A 294 -11.37 -30.88 -31.64
C GLU A 294 -10.50 -31.30 -32.84
N PHE A 295 -9.30 -31.82 -32.59
CA PHE A 295 -8.41 -32.33 -33.64
C PHE A 295 -9.04 -33.45 -34.49
N LEU A 296 -9.73 -34.41 -33.86
CA LEU A 296 -10.38 -35.51 -34.57
C LEU A 296 -11.57 -35.03 -35.41
N ILE A 297 -12.34 -34.06 -34.90
CA ILE A 297 -13.44 -33.43 -35.65
C ILE A 297 -12.89 -32.73 -36.89
N GLU A 298 -11.86 -31.89 -36.74
CA GLU A 298 -11.21 -31.18 -37.85
C GLU A 298 -10.68 -32.17 -38.90
N LYS A 299 -9.98 -33.21 -38.46
CA LYS A 299 -9.41 -34.21 -39.36
C LYS A 299 -10.50 -34.96 -40.14
N ALA A 300 -11.56 -35.42 -39.45
CA ALA A 300 -12.67 -36.11 -40.09
C ALA A 300 -13.39 -35.21 -41.09
N TRP A 301 -13.57 -33.92 -40.77
CA TRP A 301 -14.18 -32.94 -41.66
C TRP A 301 -13.36 -32.72 -42.93
N VAL A 302 -12.03 -32.61 -42.81
CA VAL A 302 -11.13 -32.50 -43.97
C VAL A 302 -11.19 -33.76 -44.83
N GLU A 303 -11.12 -34.95 -44.23
CA GLU A 303 -11.19 -36.22 -44.96
C GLU A 303 -12.51 -36.40 -45.73
N LEU A 304 -13.63 -35.89 -45.20
CA LEU A 304 -14.94 -35.93 -45.85
C LEU A 304 -15.05 -34.93 -47.02
N ASN A 305 -14.49 -33.73 -46.87
CA ASN A 305 -14.58 -32.68 -47.89
C ASN A 305 -13.53 -32.79 -49.01
N GLN A 306 -12.52 -33.65 -48.86
CA GLN A 306 -11.56 -33.98 -49.94
C GLN A 306 -12.07 -35.08 -50.89
N LYS A 307 -13.23 -35.69 -50.60
CA LYS A 307 -13.83 -36.77 -51.41
C LYS A 307 -15.04 -36.32 -52.24
N ASN A 308 -15.30 -35.01 -52.31
CA ASN A 308 -16.24 -34.35 -53.23
C ASN A 308 -15.47 -33.48 -54.21
#